data_AF-A0A1M6GCJ8-F1
#
_entry.id   AF-A0A1M6GCJ8-F1
#
_cell.length_a   1.000
_cell.length_b   1.000
_cell.length_c   1.000
_cell.angle_alpha   90.00
_cell.angle_beta   90.00
_cell.angle_gamma   90.00
#
_symmetry.space_group_name_H-M   'P 1'
#
loop_
_entity.id
_entity.type
_entity.pdbx_description
1 polymer ?
#
loop_
_entity_poly.entity_id
_entity_poly.type
_entity_poly.pdbx_seq_one_letter_code
_entity_poly.pdbx_strand_id
1 'polypeptide(L)'
;MEYYSQDRAPILEALEKMKRARLVPFDVPGHKRGRGNPELTEFLGEQCLSVDVNSMKMLDNLCHPVSVIKDAERLAADAFGAAHAFFMVGGTTSAVQAMVMTACKRGDKIIIPRNVHRSAINAMILCGAVPVYVNPQMDSMLGISLGMSVADVEQAIRENPDAKAVFVNNPTYYGICSDIKSIAKLAHDNGMLLLADEAHGSHLYFSDKLPVAAMHADADMAALSMHKSGGSLTQSSMLLIGNRVPEGYVHQIINLTQTTSASYLLLASLDVSRRNMALRGTEMIDKIIDQVEYARDEINTIGDYYAYSKELINGDSIFDFDITKLSVYTRSIGLAGIEVYDILRDEYDIQTEFGDIANLLAYVSVGDRLKDIERLVSALAEIRRNYRQTGRKMLKAEYINPQVICGPQEAFYSEKESLPIDQTVGRVCSEFVMCYPPGIPILAPGEKITEEILQYIRYAKKKGCSMTGPEDMNIRFLNVMK
;
A
#
# COMPACT_ATOMS: atom_id res chain seq x y z
N MET A 1 -5.81 10.76 -36.52
CA MET A 1 -5.71 10.24 -35.14
C MET A 1 -4.23 10.07 -34.87
N GLU A 2 -3.66 10.84 -33.95
CA GLU A 2 -2.32 10.50 -33.45
C GLU A 2 -2.44 9.13 -32.78
N TYR A 3 -1.64 8.18 -33.24
CA TYR A 3 -1.61 6.86 -32.63
C TYR A 3 -0.86 6.99 -31.31
N TYR A 4 -1.56 6.82 -30.19
CA TYR A 4 -0.95 6.78 -28.87
C TYR A 4 -0.13 5.48 -28.77
N SER A 5 1.19 5.59 -28.94
CA SER A 5 2.13 4.49 -28.72
C SER A 5 2.67 4.53 -27.30
N GLN A 6 2.87 3.36 -26.69
CA GLN A 6 3.53 3.22 -25.39
C GLN A 6 4.96 3.78 -25.37
N ASP A 7 5.60 3.98 -26.54
CA ASP A 7 6.92 4.62 -26.68
C ASP A 7 6.95 6.09 -26.20
N ARG A 8 5.78 6.73 -26.15
CA ARG A 8 5.65 8.14 -25.78
C ARG A 8 5.64 8.32 -24.27
N ALA A 9 6.13 9.47 -23.83
CA ALA A 9 5.97 9.98 -22.46
C ALA A 9 5.55 11.46 -22.55
N PRO A 10 4.23 11.73 -22.73
CA PRO A 10 3.73 13.06 -23.06
C PRO A 10 4.16 14.17 -22.10
N ILE A 11 4.20 13.90 -20.79
CA ILE A 11 4.60 14.88 -19.78
C ILE A 11 6.10 15.14 -19.86
N LEU A 12 6.91 14.08 -19.98
CA LEU A 12 8.36 14.22 -20.15
C LEU A 12 8.69 15.04 -21.41
N GLU A 13 8.07 14.69 -22.55
CA GLU A 13 8.28 15.37 -23.83
C GLU A 13 7.87 16.84 -23.77
N ALA A 14 6.78 17.16 -23.07
CA ALA A 14 6.33 18.53 -22.87
C ALA A 14 7.32 19.34 -22.01
N LEU A 15 7.85 18.75 -20.94
CA LEU A 15 8.90 19.35 -20.11
C LEU A 15 10.19 19.58 -20.92
N GLU A 16 10.59 18.64 -21.76
CA GLU A 16 11.76 18.82 -22.65
C GLU A 16 11.54 19.96 -23.65
N LYS A 17 10.34 20.06 -24.23
CA LYS A 17 9.97 21.16 -25.12
C LYS A 17 9.99 22.49 -24.37
N MET A 18 9.51 22.52 -23.12
CA MET A 18 9.55 23.70 -22.25
C MET A 18 10.99 24.13 -21.98
N LYS A 19 11.91 23.20 -21.70
CA LYS A 19 13.34 23.52 -21.47
C LYS A 19 14.01 24.17 -22.68
N ARG A 20 13.59 23.82 -23.90
CA ARG A 20 14.09 24.43 -25.15
C ARG A 20 13.46 25.79 -25.44
N ALA A 21 12.33 26.11 -24.81
CA ALA A 21 11.66 27.39 -24.98
C ALA A 21 12.35 28.49 -24.15
N ARG A 22 12.42 29.71 -24.71
CA ARG A 22 13.00 30.88 -24.04
C ARG A 22 11.98 31.54 -23.08
N LEU A 23 11.39 30.73 -22.21
CA LEU A 23 10.38 31.20 -21.25
C LEU A 23 11.03 31.93 -20.08
N VAL A 24 10.56 33.15 -19.81
CA VAL A 24 10.93 33.93 -18.62
C VAL A 24 9.84 33.75 -17.55
N PRO A 25 10.11 33.07 -16.42
CA PRO A 25 9.07 32.72 -15.45
C PRO A 25 8.72 33.89 -14.52
N PHE A 26 7.53 34.46 -14.68
CA PHE A 26 6.90 35.38 -13.71
C PHE A 26 5.80 34.71 -12.87
N ASP A 27 5.66 33.39 -12.99
CA ASP A 27 4.74 32.49 -12.29
C ASP A 27 5.39 31.77 -11.09
N VAL A 28 4.62 30.99 -10.35
CA VAL A 28 5.15 30.06 -9.33
C VAL A 28 5.74 28.81 -10.00
N PRO A 29 6.73 28.12 -9.39
CA PRO A 29 7.27 28.30 -8.04
C PRO A 29 8.32 29.42 -7.88
N GLY A 30 8.40 29.95 -6.65
CA GLY A 30 9.20 31.13 -6.30
C GLY A 30 10.73 30.95 -6.41
N HIS A 31 11.25 29.72 -6.45
CA HIS A 31 12.69 29.48 -6.68
C HIS A 31 13.11 29.78 -8.13
N LYS A 32 12.17 30.03 -9.05
CA LYS A 32 12.44 30.46 -10.44
C LYS A 32 13.47 29.60 -11.16
N ARG A 33 13.24 28.29 -11.15
CA ARG A 33 14.14 27.26 -11.69
C ARG A 33 15.47 27.16 -10.94
N GLY A 34 15.43 27.37 -9.63
CA GLY A 34 16.56 27.20 -8.70
C GLY A 34 17.32 28.48 -8.39
N ARG A 35 17.24 29.51 -9.26
CA ARG A 35 17.94 30.80 -9.08
C ARG A 35 17.63 31.51 -7.76
N GLY A 36 16.41 31.36 -7.25
CA GLY A 36 15.98 31.94 -5.97
C GLY A 36 16.43 31.15 -4.74
N ASN A 37 17.00 29.96 -4.90
CA ASN A 37 17.53 29.13 -3.82
C ASN A 37 18.76 28.31 -4.31
N PRO A 38 19.96 28.91 -4.28
CA PRO A 38 21.19 28.24 -4.74
C PRO A 38 21.53 26.98 -3.95
N GLU A 39 21.33 26.97 -2.63
CA GLU A 39 21.57 25.80 -1.77
C GLU A 39 20.70 24.61 -2.17
N LEU A 40 19.40 24.86 -2.43
CA LEU A 40 18.50 23.81 -2.94
C LEU A 40 18.93 23.31 -4.32
N THR A 41 19.47 24.21 -5.16
CA THR A 41 19.96 23.85 -6.50
C THR A 41 21.22 23.00 -6.44
N GLU A 42 22.13 23.30 -5.51
CA GLU A 42 23.33 22.52 -5.27
C GLU A 42 22.98 21.11 -4.76
N PHE A 43 21.99 21.01 -3.87
CA PHE A 43 21.57 19.73 -3.31
C PHE A 43 20.77 18.85 -4.29
N LEU A 44 19.73 19.39 -4.94
CA LEU A 44 18.84 18.62 -5.83
C LEU A 44 19.29 18.60 -7.30
N GLY A 45 20.19 19.50 -7.68
CA GLY A 45 20.67 19.68 -9.04
C GLY A 45 19.79 20.60 -9.89
N GLU A 46 20.44 21.36 -10.76
CA GLU A 46 19.78 22.27 -11.72
C GLU A 46 18.79 21.55 -12.62
N GLN A 47 19.09 20.30 -13.03
CA GLN A 47 18.20 19.54 -13.89
C GLN A 47 16.83 19.29 -13.24
N CYS A 48 16.81 18.97 -11.94
CA CYS A 48 15.59 18.77 -11.16
C CYS A 48 14.80 20.07 -11.04
N LEU A 49 15.44 21.14 -10.54
CA LEU A 49 14.75 22.42 -10.33
C LEU A 49 14.33 23.11 -11.63
N SER A 50 14.94 22.78 -12.78
CA SER A 50 14.54 23.31 -14.08
C SER A 50 13.18 22.82 -14.56
N VAL A 51 12.71 21.69 -14.04
CA VAL A 51 11.42 21.06 -14.38
C VAL A 51 10.44 21.00 -13.22
N ASP A 52 10.79 21.56 -12.05
CA ASP A 52 9.82 21.87 -11.01
C ASP A 52 9.07 23.16 -11.38
N VAL A 53 7.92 22.98 -12.03
CA VAL A 53 7.10 24.03 -12.63
C VAL A 53 5.63 23.80 -12.33
N ASN A 54 4.83 24.86 -12.41
CA ASN A 54 3.38 24.76 -12.31
C ASN A 54 2.73 24.60 -13.70
N SER A 55 1.42 24.34 -13.71
CA SER A 55 0.58 24.31 -14.89
C SER A 55 0.70 25.61 -15.72
N MET A 56 0.80 25.46 -17.04
CA MET A 56 0.87 26.55 -18.01
C MET A 56 0.39 26.05 -19.36
N LYS A 57 0.17 26.94 -20.34
CA LYS A 57 -0.47 26.60 -21.63
C LYS A 57 0.16 25.42 -22.40
N MET A 58 1.47 25.21 -22.28
CA MET A 58 2.16 24.11 -22.96
C MET A 58 2.31 22.84 -22.11
N LEU A 59 1.89 22.93 -20.85
CA LEU A 59 1.71 21.85 -19.91
C LEU A 59 0.20 21.73 -19.64
N ASP A 60 -0.18 21.17 -18.50
CA ASP A 60 -1.58 20.87 -18.16
C ASP A 60 -1.90 21.14 -16.68
N ASN A 61 -3.18 21.12 -16.33
CA ASN A 61 -3.62 21.21 -14.93
C ASN A 61 -4.11 19.84 -14.46
N LEU A 62 -3.50 19.27 -13.43
CA LEU A 62 -3.89 17.96 -12.91
C LEU A 62 -5.35 17.91 -12.43
N CYS A 63 -5.90 19.02 -11.92
CA CYS A 63 -7.30 19.08 -11.51
C CYS A 63 -8.30 19.15 -12.68
N HIS A 64 -7.82 19.39 -13.90
CA HIS A 64 -8.64 19.42 -15.11
C HIS A 64 -7.78 19.14 -16.34
N PRO A 65 -7.33 17.89 -16.53
CA PRO A 65 -6.39 17.56 -17.57
C PRO A 65 -7.07 17.60 -18.94
N VAL A 66 -6.52 18.37 -19.86
CA VAL A 66 -7.05 18.54 -21.23
C VAL A 66 -6.03 18.25 -22.33
N SER A 67 -4.77 18.03 -21.96
CA SER A 67 -3.65 17.83 -22.89
C SER A 67 -2.67 16.77 -22.37
N VAL A 68 -1.43 17.14 -22.02
CA VAL A 68 -0.32 16.19 -21.80
C VAL A 68 -0.55 15.25 -20.61
N ILE A 69 -1.26 15.69 -19.57
CA ILE A 69 -1.62 14.81 -18.45
C ILE A 69 -2.69 13.82 -18.91
N LYS A 70 -3.73 14.30 -19.62
CA LYS A 70 -4.80 13.46 -20.15
C LYS A 70 -4.28 12.37 -21.09
N ASP A 71 -3.31 12.73 -21.95
CA ASP A 71 -2.68 11.80 -22.87
C ASP A 71 -1.81 10.76 -22.13
N ALA A 72 -1.08 11.18 -21.09
CA ALA A 72 -0.31 10.27 -20.25
C ALA A 72 -1.22 9.31 -19.46
N GLU A 73 -2.33 9.81 -18.90
CA GLU A 73 -3.35 9.02 -18.20
C GLU A 73 -4.01 7.99 -19.13
N ARG A 74 -4.28 8.34 -20.39
CA ARG A 74 -4.79 7.39 -21.39
C ARG A 74 -3.79 6.27 -21.71
N LEU A 75 -2.52 6.61 -21.92
CA LEU A 75 -1.46 5.63 -22.12
C LEU A 75 -1.30 4.72 -20.89
N ALA A 76 -1.50 5.27 -19.70
CA ALA A 76 -1.45 4.52 -18.47
C ALA A 76 -2.66 3.58 -18.31
N ALA A 77 -3.87 4.02 -18.66
CA ALA A 77 -5.05 3.16 -18.69
C ALA A 77 -4.85 1.97 -19.63
N ASP A 78 -4.34 2.23 -20.84
CA ASP A 78 -4.02 1.19 -21.83
C ASP A 78 -2.96 0.21 -21.32
N ALA A 79 -1.86 0.71 -20.73
CA ALA A 79 -0.78 -0.13 -20.21
C ALA A 79 -1.19 -1.05 -19.06
N PHE A 80 -2.21 -0.67 -18.28
CA PHE A 80 -2.69 -1.41 -17.12
C PHE A 80 -4.05 -2.10 -17.37
N GLY A 81 -4.55 -2.11 -18.61
CA GLY A 81 -5.82 -2.77 -18.95
C GLY A 81 -7.05 -2.15 -18.26
N ALA A 82 -7.01 -0.86 -17.94
CA ALA A 82 -8.10 -0.13 -17.29
C ALA A 82 -8.92 0.67 -18.31
N ALA A 83 -10.17 1.03 -17.97
CA ALA A 83 -10.96 1.93 -18.79
C ALA A 83 -10.43 3.37 -18.71
N HIS A 84 -10.08 3.82 -17.50
CA HIS A 84 -9.41 5.10 -17.27
C HIS A 84 -8.38 4.97 -16.14
N ALA A 85 -7.40 5.89 -16.14
CA ALA A 85 -6.41 6.02 -15.10
C ALA A 85 -6.31 7.48 -14.66
N PHE A 86 -6.01 7.71 -13.38
CA PHE A 86 -5.78 9.03 -12.80
C PHE A 86 -4.41 9.05 -12.14
N PHE A 87 -3.63 10.09 -12.43
CA PHE A 87 -2.34 10.30 -11.75
C PHE A 87 -2.56 10.95 -10.39
N MET A 88 -1.98 10.34 -9.36
CA MET A 88 -2.15 10.74 -7.96
C MET A 88 -0.81 11.18 -7.38
N VAL A 89 -0.75 12.40 -6.84
CA VAL A 89 0.46 12.99 -6.22
C VAL A 89 0.41 13.03 -4.69
N GLY A 90 -0.70 12.59 -4.08
CA GLY A 90 -0.89 12.46 -2.63
C GLY A 90 -0.61 11.05 -2.10
N GLY A 91 0.15 10.24 -2.84
CA GLY A 91 0.37 8.82 -2.58
C GLY A 91 -0.89 7.97 -2.74
N THR A 92 -0.73 6.66 -2.61
CA THR A 92 -1.85 5.70 -2.70
C THR A 92 -2.87 5.87 -1.60
N THR A 93 -2.50 6.53 -0.49
CA THR A 93 -3.44 7.02 0.51
C THR A 93 -4.54 7.87 -0.13
N SER A 94 -4.20 8.83 -1.00
CA SER A 94 -5.18 9.66 -1.69
C SER A 94 -6.01 8.87 -2.71
N ALA A 95 -5.41 7.88 -3.39
CA ALA A 95 -6.11 6.98 -4.31
C ALA A 95 -7.15 6.10 -3.60
N VAL A 96 -6.78 5.47 -2.48
CA VAL A 96 -7.70 4.68 -1.65
C VAL A 96 -8.81 5.55 -1.07
N GLN A 97 -8.50 6.77 -0.63
CA GLN A 97 -9.53 7.71 -0.18
C GLN A 97 -10.51 8.05 -1.30
N ALA A 98 -10.04 8.41 -2.49
CA ALA A 98 -10.90 8.69 -3.64
C ALA A 98 -11.75 7.47 -4.02
N MET A 99 -11.17 6.27 -3.98
CA MET A 99 -11.84 5.01 -4.27
C MET A 99 -13.01 4.76 -3.30
N VAL A 100 -12.78 4.87 -1.98
CA VAL A 100 -13.84 4.68 -0.96
C VAL A 100 -14.89 5.79 -1.03
N MET A 101 -14.48 7.06 -1.18
CA MET A 101 -15.41 8.20 -1.27
C MET A 101 -16.24 8.20 -2.55
N THR A 102 -15.76 7.55 -3.61
CA THR A 102 -16.54 7.34 -4.84
C THR A 102 -17.62 6.28 -4.63
N ALA A 103 -17.28 5.18 -3.96
CA ALA A 103 -18.21 4.07 -3.77
C ALA A 103 -19.25 4.30 -2.68
N CYS A 104 -18.89 5.02 -1.61
CA CYS A 104 -19.69 5.10 -0.39
C CYS A 104 -19.96 6.53 0.07
N LYS A 105 -21.15 6.76 0.61
CA LYS A 105 -21.56 8.00 1.28
C LYS A 105 -21.79 7.74 2.77
N ARG A 106 -22.15 8.80 3.50
CA ARG A 106 -22.46 8.72 4.93
C ARG A 106 -23.55 7.67 5.20
N GLY A 107 -23.24 6.71 6.07
CA GLY A 107 -24.13 5.62 6.46
C GLY A 107 -24.13 4.41 5.52
N ASP A 108 -23.52 4.50 4.32
CA ASP A 108 -23.35 3.33 3.46
C ASP A 108 -22.37 2.33 4.10
N LYS A 109 -22.64 1.04 3.93
CA LYS A 109 -21.76 -0.02 4.39
C LYS A 109 -20.75 -0.43 3.30
N ILE A 110 -19.54 -0.77 3.73
CA ILE A 110 -18.49 -1.34 2.88
C ILE A 110 -17.93 -2.60 3.55
N ILE A 111 -17.90 -3.71 2.81
CA ILE A 111 -17.30 -4.97 3.27
C ILE A 111 -15.80 -4.89 3.01
N ILE A 112 -14.97 -5.15 4.02
CA ILE A 112 -13.56 -4.82 3.99
C ILE A 112 -12.76 -5.78 4.88
N PRO A 113 -11.52 -6.18 4.53
CA PRO A 113 -10.75 -7.04 5.40
C PRO A 113 -10.29 -6.27 6.64
N ARG A 114 -10.08 -6.97 7.74
CA ARG A 114 -9.67 -6.33 8.99
C ARG A 114 -8.25 -5.74 8.93
N ASN A 115 -7.37 -6.28 8.09
CA ASN A 115 -5.97 -5.85 7.94
C ASN A 115 -5.78 -4.69 6.95
N VAL A 116 -6.82 -3.90 6.68
CA VAL A 116 -6.70 -2.75 5.77
C VAL A 116 -5.72 -1.70 6.24
N HIS A 117 -5.13 -1.02 5.27
CA HIS A 117 -4.32 0.16 5.52
C HIS A 117 -5.18 1.28 6.12
N ARG A 118 -4.57 2.08 7.01
CA ARG A 118 -5.24 3.19 7.71
C ARG A 118 -5.95 4.15 6.76
N SER A 119 -5.45 4.36 5.54
CA SER A 119 -6.08 5.25 4.56
C SER A 119 -7.55 4.90 4.27
N ALA A 120 -7.91 3.61 4.26
CA ALA A 120 -9.29 3.17 4.07
C ALA A 120 -10.17 3.58 5.26
N ILE A 121 -9.69 3.38 6.49
CA ILE A 121 -10.43 3.81 7.69
C ILE A 121 -10.52 5.34 7.77
N ASN A 122 -9.43 6.06 7.44
CA ASN A 122 -9.45 7.51 7.34
C ASN A 122 -10.50 7.99 6.32
N ALA A 123 -10.63 7.32 5.18
CA ALA A 123 -11.66 7.66 4.19
C ALA A 123 -13.07 7.50 4.77
N MET A 124 -13.31 6.46 5.55
CA MET A 124 -14.59 6.25 6.25
C MET A 124 -14.86 7.30 7.34
N ILE A 125 -13.82 7.80 8.03
CA ILE A 125 -13.97 8.96 8.93
C ILE A 125 -14.39 10.21 8.14
N LEU A 126 -13.83 10.41 6.94
CA LEU A 126 -14.13 11.57 6.10
C LEU A 126 -15.53 11.52 5.48
N CYS A 127 -15.92 10.40 4.86
CA CYS A 127 -17.21 10.29 4.17
C CYS A 127 -18.35 9.76 5.05
N GLY A 128 -18.04 9.17 6.21
CA GLY A 128 -19.01 8.61 7.14
C GLY A 128 -19.54 7.22 6.76
N ALA A 129 -18.82 6.48 5.91
CA ALA A 129 -19.14 5.09 5.60
C ALA A 129 -18.86 4.16 6.81
N VAL A 130 -19.54 3.02 6.86
CA VAL A 130 -19.50 2.08 7.98
C VAL A 130 -18.83 0.77 7.54
N PRO A 131 -17.73 0.34 8.18
CA PRO A 131 -17.06 -0.91 7.83
C PRO A 131 -17.84 -2.13 8.30
N VAL A 132 -17.88 -3.15 7.46
CA VAL A 132 -18.24 -4.53 7.79
C VAL A 132 -16.97 -5.38 7.62
N TYR A 133 -16.37 -5.79 8.72
CA TYR A 133 -15.08 -6.50 8.68
C TYR A 133 -15.23 -7.97 8.31
N VAL A 134 -14.41 -8.41 7.36
CA VAL A 134 -14.09 -9.83 7.15
C VAL A 134 -12.75 -10.11 7.83
N ASN A 135 -12.68 -11.18 8.61
CA ASN A 135 -11.41 -11.62 9.19
C ASN A 135 -10.63 -12.41 8.11
N PRO A 136 -9.48 -11.90 7.63
CA PRO A 136 -8.68 -12.59 6.62
C PRO A 136 -7.94 -13.83 7.17
N GLN A 137 -8.21 -14.24 8.41
CA GLN A 137 -7.49 -15.30 9.11
C GLN A 137 -6.00 -14.98 9.26
N MET A 138 -5.25 -15.90 9.87
CA MET A 138 -3.83 -15.72 10.11
C MET A 138 -3.13 -17.07 10.10
N ASP A 139 -1.95 -17.14 9.48
CA ASP A 139 -1.10 -18.32 9.59
C ASP A 139 -0.55 -18.41 11.02
N SER A 140 -0.86 -19.50 11.73
CA SER A 140 -0.48 -19.67 13.15
C SER A 140 1.02 -19.90 13.37
N MET A 141 1.75 -20.32 12.33
CA MET A 141 3.18 -20.59 12.38
C MET A 141 3.99 -19.34 12.03
N LEU A 142 3.65 -18.71 10.89
CA LEU A 142 4.30 -17.52 10.34
C LEU A 142 3.83 -16.23 11.03
N GLY A 143 2.61 -16.20 11.58
CA GLY A 143 2.05 -15.00 12.21
C GLY A 143 1.68 -13.89 11.23
N ILE A 144 1.38 -14.24 9.97
CA ILE A 144 1.02 -13.32 8.90
C ILE A 144 -0.48 -13.36 8.61
N SER A 145 -1.08 -12.22 8.27
CA SER A 145 -2.47 -12.16 7.80
C SER A 145 -2.59 -12.78 6.41
N LEU A 146 -3.65 -13.56 6.18
CA LEU A 146 -3.91 -14.18 4.88
C LEU A 146 -4.78 -13.27 3.99
N GLY A 147 -5.32 -13.83 2.91
CA GLY A 147 -6.33 -13.22 2.06
C GLY A 147 -7.75 -13.44 2.57
N MET A 148 -8.73 -12.85 1.89
CA MET A 148 -10.14 -13.07 2.17
C MET A 148 -10.59 -14.37 1.48
N SER A 149 -11.14 -15.31 2.25
CA SER A 149 -11.81 -16.48 1.67
C SER A 149 -13.08 -16.03 0.92
N VAL A 150 -13.40 -16.72 -0.17
CA VAL A 150 -14.64 -16.41 -0.92
C VAL A 150 -15.88 -16.68 -0.05
N ALA A 151 -15.83 -17.72 0.78
CA ALA A 151 -16.91 -18.11 1.68
C ALA A 151 -17.20 -17.04 2.74
N ASP A 152 -16.17 -16.44 3.35
CA ASP A 152 -16.36 -15.38 4.35
C ASP A 152 -16.90 -14.09 3.70
N VAL A 153 -16.49 -13.80 2.46
CA VAL A 153 -17.05 -12.68 1.69
C VAL A 153 -18.53 -12.91 1.37
N GLU A 154 -18.89 -14.11 0.91
CA GLU A 154 -20.28 -14.50 0.64
C GLU A 154 -21.15 -14.37 1.90
N GLN A 155 -20.63 -14.84 3.03
CA GLN A 155 -21.30 -14.71 4.32
C GLN A 155 -21.54 -13.23 4.69
N ALA A 156 -20.53 -12.38 4.52
CA ALA A 156 -20.62 -10.95 4.83
C ALA A 156 -21.61 -10.22 3.91
N ILE A 157 -21.63 -10.55 2.61
CA ILE A 157 -22.60 -10.02 1.64
C ILE A 157 -24.02 -10.43 2.02
N ARG A 158 -24.23 -11.70 2.37
CA ARG A 158 -25.56 -12.21 2.76
C ARG A 158 -26.11 -11.51 4.00
N GLU A 159 -25.25 -11.20 4.96
CA GLU A 159 -25.63 -10.48 6.19
C GLU A 159 -25.81 -8.97 5.96
N ASN A 160 -25.22 -8.42 4.89
CA ASN A 160 -25.24 -6.99 4.57
C ASN A 160 -25.59 -6.75 3.10
N PRO A 161 -26.80 -7.13 2.65
CA PRO A 161 -27.22 -6.96 1.26
C PRO A 161 -27.35 -5.49 0.84
N ASP A 162 -27.30 -4.56 1.80
CA ASP A 162 -27.33 -3.11 1.60
C ASP A 162 -25.95 -2.48 1.37
N ALA A 163 -24.85 -3.24 1.53
CA ALA A 163 -23.49 -2.75 1.30
C ALA A 163 -23.28 -2.28 -0.15
N LYS A 164 -22.42 -1.28 -0.34
CA LYS A 164 -22.15 -0.67 -1.66
C LYS A 164 -20.95 -1.26 -2.37
N ALA A 165 -20.01 -1.79 -1.61
CA ALA A 165 -18.78 -2.31 -2.14
C ALA A 165 -18.17 -3.41 -1.26
N VAL A 166 -17.40 -4.27 -1.91
CA VAL A 166 -16.39 -5.14 -1.31
C VAL A 166 -15.03 -4.50 -1.60
N PHE A 167 -14.21 -4.35 -0.57
CA PHE A 167 -12.85 -3.88 -0.64
C PHE A 167 -11.91 -5.05 -0.39
N VAL A 168 -10.87 -5.21 -1.21
CA VAL A 168 -9.87 -6.28 -1.08
C VAL A 168 -8.46 -5.71 -1.09
N ASN A 169 -7.56 -6.31 -0.31
CA ASN A 169 -6.12 -6.06 -0.40
C ASN A 169 -5.51 -7.11 -1.33
N ASN A 170 -4.87 -6.69 -2.42
CA ASN A 170 -4.31 -7.61 -3.41
C ASN A 170 -2.99 -7.08 -4.01
N PRO A 171 -1.82 -7.66 -3.71
CA PRO A 171 -1.57 -8.67 -2.69
C PRO A 171 -1.58 -8.05 -1.28
N THR A 172 -1.51 -8.89 -0.25
CA THR A 172 -1.07 -8.47 1.09
C THR A 172 0.40 -8.04 1.07
N TYR A 173 0.88 -7.47 2.17
CA TYR A 173 2.29 -7.07 2.30
C TYR A 173 3.26 -8.26 2.10
N TYR A 174 2.86 -9.46 2.52
CA TYR A 174 3.65 -10.69 2.43
C TYR A 174 3.49 -11.43 1.09
N GLY A 175 2.73 -10.86 0.14
CA GLY A 175 2.55 -11.44 -1.20
C GLY A 175 1.35 -12.37 -1.33
N ILE A 176 0.46 -12.47 -0.34
CA ILE A 176 -0.71 -13.35 -0.43
C ILE A 176 -1.81 -12.68 -1.27
N CYS A 177 -2.39 -13.41 -2.21
CA CYS A 177 -3.51 -12.97 -3.03
C CYS A 177 -4.79 -13.76 -2.70
N SER A 178 -5.92 -13.07 -2.74
CA SER A 178 -7.25 -13.69 -2.62
C SER A 178 -7.75 -14.12 -4.00
N ASP A 179 -8.80 -14.94 -4.07
CA ASP A 179 -9.51 -15.21 -5.33
C ASP A 179 -10.33 -13.99 -5.77
N ILE A 180 -9.60 -12.95 -6.20
CA ILE A 180 -10.17 -11.64 -6.54
C ILE A 180 -11.18 -11.73 -7.68
N LYS A 181 -11.03 -12.71 -8.59
CA LYS A 181 -11.94 -12.92 -9.71
C LYS A 181 -13.30 -13.47 -9.23
N SER A 182 -13.28 -14.46 -8.34
CA SER A 182 -14.52 -14.96 -7.74
C SER A 182 -15.18 -13.92 -6.85
N ILE A 183 -14.39 -13.14 -6.09
CA ILE A 183 -14.90 -12.04 -5.27
C ILE A 183 -15.53 -10.94 -6.14
N ALA A 184 -14.92 -10.56 -7.27
CA ALA A 184 -15.47 -9.58 -8.20
C ALA A 184 -16.84 -10.01 -8.71
N LYS A 185 -16.92 -11.27 -9.18
CA LYS A 185 -18.17 -11.85 -9.65
C LYS A 185 -19.25 -11.83 -8.56
N LEU A 186 -18.90 -12.24 -7.34
CA LEU A 186 -19.83 -12.30 -6.22
C LEU A 186 -20.34 -10.91 -5.81
N ALA A 187 -19.47 -9.90 -5.79
CA ALA A 187 -19.85 -8.51 -5.55
C ALA A 187 -20.84 -8.03 -6.62
N HIS A 188 -20.53 -8.25 -7.89
CA HIS A 188 -21.38 -7.81 -9.01
C HIS A 188 -22.74 -8.51 -9.06
N ASP A 189 -22.78 -9.82 -8.79
CA ASP A 189 -24.03 -10.59 -8.72
C ASP A 189 -24.98 -10.04 -7.62
N ASN A 190 -24.43 -9.33 -6.63
CA ASN A 190 -25.17 -8.69 -5.53
C ASN A 190 -25.27 -7.15 -5.66
N GLY A 191 -24.94 -6.59 -6.83
CA GLY A 191 -25.06 -5.15 -7.08
C GLY A 191 -24.06 -4.28 -6.32
N MET A 192 -22.93 -4.85 -5.89
CA MET A 192 -21.84 -4.16 -5.20
C MET A 192 -20.66 -3.92 -6.14
N LEU A 193 -19.87 -2.89 -5.87
CA LEU A 193 -18.59 -2.66 -6.54
C LEU A 193 -17.47 -3.49 -5.88
N LEU A 194 -16.46 -3.89 -6.64
CA LEU A 194 -15.20 -4.41 -6.11
C LEU A 194 -14.10 -3.33 -6.17
N LEU A 195 -13.55 -3.00 -5.02
CA LEU A 195 -12.47 -2.04 -4.85
C LEU A 195 -11.19 -2.76 -4.44
N ALA A 196 -10.10 -2.61 -5.18
CA ALA A 196 -8.84 -3.27 -4.89
C ALA A 196 -7.78 -2.27 -4.41
N ASP A 197 -7.26 -2.46 -3.20
CA ASP A 197 -6.00 -1.85 -2.79
C ASP A 197 -4.86 -2.72 -3.30
N GLU A 198 -4.34 -2.32 -4.46
CA GLU A 198 -3.18 -2.92 -5.11
C GLU A 198 -1.92 -2.07 -4.91
N ALA A 199 -1.80 -1.41 -3.75
CA ALA A 199 -0.64 -0.61 -3.43
C ALA A 199 0.68 -1.38 -3.62
N HIS A 200 0.69 -2.69 -3.37
CA HIS A 200 1.86 -3.55 -3.52
C HIS A 200 1.88 -4.35 -4.85
N GLY A 201 0.87 -4.17 -5.71
CA GLY A 201 0.59 -5.00 -6.89
C GLY A 201 0.84 -4.34 -8.25
N SER A 202 1.45 -3.14 -8.33
CA SER A 202 1.66 -2.42 -9.61
C SER A 202 2.37 -3.25 -10.69
N HIS A 203 3.22 -4.19 -10.29
CA HIS A 203 3.98 -5.08 -11.18
C HIS A 203 3.21 -6.31 -11.68
N LEU A 204 2.09 -6.68 -11.05
CA LEU A 204 1.26 -7.83 -11.43
C LEU A 204 0.71 -7.72 -12.86
N TYR A 205 0.56 -6.50 -13.37
CA TYR A 205 0.03 -6.22 -14.70
C TYR A 205 0.96 -6.63 -15.85
N PHE A 206 2.24 -6.92 -15.58
CA PHE A 206 3.28 -7.03 -16.60
C PHE A 206 3.96 -8.41 -16.68
N SER A 207 3.43 -9.43 -16.00
CA SER A 207 3.91 -10.82 -16.11
C SER A 207 2.83 -11.85 -15.79
N ASP A 208 2.65 -12.83 -16.67
CA ASP A 208 1.73 -13.96 -16.48
C ASP A 208 2.23 -14.99 -15.45
N LYS A 209 3.46 -14.83 -14.93
CA LYS A 209 4.02 -15.69 -13.87
C LYS A 209 3.55 -15.29 -12.47
N LEU A 210 2.95 -14.11 -12.35
CA LEU A 210 2.47 -13.50 -11.12
C LEU A 210 0.94 -13.63 -10.97
N PRO A 211 0.40 -13.41 -9.76
CA PRO A 211 -1.04 -13.39 -9.54
C PRO A 211 -1.78 -12.40 -10.43
N VAL A 212 -3.05 -12.68 -10.69
CA VAL A 212 -3.91 -11.81 -11.50
C VAL A 212 -4.05 -10.42 -10.87
N ALA A 213 -3.88 -9.38 -11.69
CA ALA A 213 -4.08 -7.99 -11.30
C ALA A 213 -5.57 -7.62 -11.26
N ALA A 214 -5.95 -6.65 -10.44
CA ALA A 214 -7.34 -6.29 -10.16
C ALA A 214 -8.15 -5.89 -11.40
N MET A 215 -7.60 -5.07 -12.30
CA MET A 215 -8.34 -4.71 -13.53
C MET A 215 -8.56 -5.92 -14.44
N HIS A 216 -7.60 -6.85 -14.50
CA HIS A 216 -7.76 -8.10 -15.25
C HIS A 216 -8.75 -9.09 -14.58
N ALA A 217 -9.04 -8.89 -13.30
CA ALA A 217 -10.02 -9.63 -12.53
C ALA A 217 -11.43 -8.98 -12.51
N ASP A 218 -11.68 -7.96 -13.33
CA ASP A 218 -12.94 -7.20 -13.40
C ASP A 218 -13.25 -6.38 -12.12
N ALA A 219 -12.22 -5.95 -11.38
CA ALA A 219 -12.43 -4.97 -10.30
C ALA A 219 -12.87 -3.62 -10.86
N ASP A 220 -13.74 -2.92 -10.13
CA ASP A 220 -14.30 -1.63 -10.54
C ASP A 220 -13.31 -0.49 -10.39
N MET A 221 -12.46 -0.55 -9.36
CA MET A 221 -11.37 0.41 -9.12
C MET A 221 -10.16 -0.30 -8.50
N ALA A 222 -8.95 0.15 -8.86
CA ALA A 222 -7.70 -0.30 -8.22
C ALA A 222 -6.76 0.86 -7.89
N ALA A 223 -6.27 0.91 -6.65
CA ALA A 223 -5.30 1.90 -6.20
C ALA A 223 -3.88 1.33 -6.23
N LEU A 224 -2.95 1.99 -6.94
CA LEU A 224 -1.58 1.50 -7.17
C LEU A 224 -0.52 2.41 -6.55
N SER A 225 0.52 1.82 -5.96
CA SER A 225 1.72 2.58 -5.58
C SER A 225 2.81 2.39 -6.62
N MET A 226 2.90 3.32 -7.56
CA MET A 226 3.94 3.28 -8.59
C MET A 226 5.35 3.44 -7.98
N HIS A 227 5.49 4.14 -6.86
CA HIS A 227 6.79 4.30 -6.20
C HIS A 227 7.29 3.05 -5.46
N LYS A 228 6.44 2.05 -5.24
CA LYS A 228 6.83 0.79 -4.57
C LYS A 228 7.41 -0.19 -5.58
N SER A 229 6.57 -0.75 -6.44
CA SER A 229 6.98 -1.75 -7.45
C SER A 229 7.03 -1.20 -8.88
N GLY A 230 6.51 -0.01 -9.15
CA GLY A 230 6.50 0.60 -10.49
C GLY A 230 7.74 1.45 -10.82
N GLY A 231 8.58 1.75 -9.83
CA GLY A 231 9.84 2.49 -10.01
C GLY A 231 9.67 4.00 -10.23
N SER A 232 8.62 4.63 -9.70
CA SER A 232 8.45 6.10 -9.73
C SER A 232 8.86 6.77 -8.40
N LEU A 233 8.79 8.10 -8.31
CA LEU A 233 9.19 8.84 -7.10
C LEU A 233 8.19 8.65 -5.94
N THR A 234 8.67 8.61 -4.70
CA THR A 234 7.82 8.55 -3.49
C THR A 234 6.69 9.59 -3.54
N GLN A 235 5.50 9.21 -3.04
CA GLN A 235 4.21 9.93 -3.15
C GLN A 235 3.51 9.82 -4.51
N SER A 236 4.15 9.31 -5.55
CA SER A 236 3.45 9.09 -6.82
C SER A 236 2.68 7.76 -6.82
N SER A 237 1.45 7.81 -7.34
CA SER A 237 0.46 6.73 -7.33
C SER A 237 -0.48 6.87 -8.53
N MET A 238 -1.30 5.84 -8.76
CA MET A 238 -2.39 5.88 -9.74
C MET A 238 -3.68 5.31 -9.14
N LEU A 239 -4.82 5.83 -9.60
CA LEU A 239 -6.12 5.18 -9.44
C LEU A 239 -6.58 4.71 -10.82
N LEU A 240 -6.86 3.42 -10.96
CA LEU A 240 -7.41 2.80 -12.15
C LEU A 240 -8.91 2.57 -11.94
N ILE A 241 -9.70 2.72 -13.00
CA ILE A 241 -11.14 2.42 -12.96
C ILE A 241 -11.57 1.57 -14.16
N GLY A 242 -12.52 0.67 -13.92
CA GLY A 242 -13.21 -0.13 -14.92
C GLY A 242 -14.44 0.57 -15.51
N ASN A 243 -15.11 -0.08 -16.46
CA ASN A 243 -16.21 0.52 -17.24
C ASN A 243 -17.50 0.80 -16.44
N ARG A 244 -17.68 0.19 -15.26
CA ARG A 244 -18.88 0.34 -14.42
C ARG A 244 -18.87 1.64 -13.60
N VAL A 245 -17.72 2.30 -13.49
CA VAL A 245 -17.53 3.51 -12.67
C VAL A 245 -17.44 4.75 -13.58
N PRO A 246 -18.27 5.79 -13.36
CA PRO A 246 -18.22 6.99 -14.20
C PRO A 246 -16.95 7.84 -13.96
N GLU A 247 -16.09 7.97 -14.98
CA GLU A 247 -14.86 8.79 -14.97
C GLU A 247 -15.07 10.19 -14.39
N GLY A 248 -16.10 10.91 -14.87
CA GLY A 248 -16.36 12.29 -14.46
C GLY A 248 -16.70 12.43 -12.97
N TYR A 249 -17.37 11.44 -12.38
CA TYR A 249 -17.69 11.44 -10.95
C TYR A 249 -16.44 11.14 -10.10
N VAL A 250 -15.63 10.16 -10.50
CA VAL A 250 -14.35 9.86 -9.85
C VAL A 250 -13.44 11.09 -9.85
N HIS A 251 -13.32 11.76 -10.99
CA HIS A 251 -12.54 12.98 -11.11
C HIS A 251 -13.06 14.11 -10.19
N GLN A 252 -14.38 14.25 -10.04
CA GLN A 252 -14.98 15.19 -9.09
C GLN A 252 -14.59 14.85 -7.64
N ILE A 253 -14.58 13.57 -7.27
CA ILE A 253 -14.18 13.11 -5.93
C ILE A 253 -12.67 13.32 -5.69
N ILE A 254 -11.81 13.00 -6.66
CA ILE A 254 -10.37 13.25 -6.58
C ILE A 254 -10.10 14.73 -6.29
N ASN A 255 -10.81 15.64 -6.96
CA ASN A 255 -10.64 17.08 -6.81
C ASN A 255 -11.05 17.63 -5.41
N LEU A 256 -11.66 16.83 -4.53
CA LEU A 256 -11.90 17.24 -3.14
C LEU A 256 -10.63 17.26 -2.29
N THR A 257 -9.65 16.41 -2.59
CA THR A 257 -8.45 16.21 -1.78
C THR A 257 -7.14 16.37 -2.54
N GLN A 258 -7.18 16.41 -3.88
CA GLN A 258 -6.03 16.68 -4.74
C GLN A 258 -5.51 18.10 -4.54
N THR A 259 -4.18 18.26 -4.56
CA THR A 259 -3.53 19.58 -4.59
C THR A 259 -3.85 20.32 -5.89
N THR A 260 -4.09 21.63 -5.79
CA THR A 260 -4.24 22.53 -6.95
C THR A 260 -2.89 22.91 -7.59
N SER A 261 -1.78 22.52 -6.97
CA SER A 261 -0.40 22.80 -7.42
C SER A 261 0.38 21.50 -7.45
N ALA A 262 0.02 20.61 -8.38
CA ALA A 262 0.65 19.30 -8.51
C ALA A 262 2.12 19.40 -8.91
N SER A 263 2.96 18.54 -8.32
CA SER A 263 4.37 18.48 -8.68
C SER A 263 4.56 17.80 -10.04
N TYR A 264 5.10 18.56 -11.00
CA TYR A 264 5.48 18.02 -12.31
C TYR A 264 6.61 17.00 -12.23
N LEU A 265 7.41 17.00 -11.17
CA LEU A 265 8.40 15.95 -10.92
C LEU A 265 7.71 14.61 -10.67
N LEU A 266 6.68 14.59 -9.84
CA LEU A 266 5.91 13.37 -9.55
C LEU A 266 5.16 12.89 -10.79
N LEU A 267 4.50 13.81 -11.51
CA LEU A 267 3.76 13.49 -12.74
C LEU A 267 4.69 12.94 -13.85
N ALA A 268 5.85 13.58 -14.07
CA ALA A 268 6.83 13.08 -15.02
C ALA A 268 7.38 11.71 -14.61
N SER A 269 7.59 11.48 -13.31
CA SER A 269 8.02 10.16 -12.82
C SER A 269 6.99 9.07 -13.11
N LEU A 270 5.69 9.34 -12.93
CA LEU A 270 4.62 8.39 -13.27
C LEU A 270 4.63 8.07 -14.77
N ASP A 271 4.70 9.09 -15.61
CA ASP A 271 4.69 8.94 -17.06
C ASP A 271 5.88 8.12 -17.57
N VAL A 272 7.09 8.43 -17.07
CA VAL A 272 8.31 7.70 -17.43
C VAL A 272 8.30 6.26 -16.92
N SER A 273 7.87 6.05 -15.67
CA SER A 273 7.80 4.71 -15.08
C SER A 273 6.76 3.86 -15.80
N ARG A 274 5.58 4.40 -16.10
CA ARG A 274 4.55 3.73 -16.92
C ARG A 274 5.09 3.32 -18.27
N ARG A 275 5.84 4.20 -18.97
CA ARG A 275 6.50 3.84 -20.23
C ARG A 275 7.46 2.69 -20.08
N ASN A 276 8.30 2.74 -19.05
CA ASN A 276 9.30 1.71 -18.82
C ASN A 276 8.63 0.35 -18.55
N MET A 277 7.56 0.32 -17.73
CA MET A 277 6.80 -0.90 -17.48
C MET A 277 6.10 -1.42 -18.74
N ALA A 278 5.47 -0.56 -19.53
CA ALA A 278 4.80 -0.96 -20.76
C ALA A 278 5.76 -1.56 -21.80
N LEU A 279 6.99 -1.03 -21.89
CA LEU A 279 7.97 -1.48 -22.90
C LEU A 279 8.86 -2.63 -22.43
N ARG A 280 9.15 -2.72 -21.13
CA ARG A 280 10.19 -3.61 -20.57
C ARG A 280 9.73 -4.38 -19.33
N GLY A 281 8.48 -4.22 -18.91
CA GLY A 281 7.96 -4.78 -17.67
C GLY A 281 8.19 -6.28 -17.56
N THR A 282 7.87 -7.05 -18.60
CA THR A 282 8.03 -8.52 -18.57
C THR A 282 9.48 -8.94 -18.31
N GLU A 283 10.46 -8.37 -19.02
CA GLU A 283 11.88 -8.66 -18.80
C GLU A 283 12.33 -8.25 -17.39
N MET A 284 11.89 -7.07 -16.93
CA MET A 284 12.23 -6.57 -15.60
C MET A 284 11.67 -7.46 -14.49
N ILE A 285 10.42 -7.90 -14.61
CA ILE A 285 9.78 -8.77 -13.63
C ILE A 285 10.38 -10.17 -13.64
N ASP A 286 10.69 -10.73 -14.82
CA ASP A 286 11.39 -12.02 -14.92
C ASP A 286 12.72 -12.00 -14.18
N LYS A 287 13.51 -10.94 -14.36
CA LYS A 287 14.76 -10.76 -13.62
C LYS A 287 14.56 -10.68 -12.10
N ILE A 288 13.52 -9.99 -11.64
CA ILE A 288 13.20 -9.90 -10.20
C ILE A 288 12.82 -11.28 -9.67
N ILE A 289 12.00 -12.03 -10.40
CA ILE A 289 11.62 -13.40 -10.03
C ILE A 289 12.88 -14.26 -9.87
N ASP A 290 13.78 -14.27 -10.86
CA ASP A 290 15.02 -15.07 -10.81
C ASP A 290 15.89 -14.69 -9.59
N GLN A 291 16.01 -13.39 -9.32
CA GLN A 291 16.78 -12.86 -8.18
C GLN A 291 16.19 -13.26 -6.83
N VAL A 292 14.86 -13.20 -6.70
CA VAL A 292 14.15 -13.52 -5.45
C VAL A 292 14.16 -15.03 -5.20
N GLU A 293 13.94 -15.85 -6.22
CA GLU A 293 14.03 -17.31 -6.11
C GLU A 293 15.45 -17.75 -5.72
N TYR A 294 16.48 -17.19 -6.35
CA TYR A 294 17.87 -17.43 -5.94
C TYR A 294 18.10 -17.11 -4.47
N ALA A 295 17.68 -15.91 -4.01
CA ALA A 295 17.81 -15.52 -2.62
C ALA A 295 17.07 -16.47 -1.67
N ARG A 296 15.86 -16.88 -2.06
CA ARG A 296 15.00 -17.78 -1.29
C ARG A 296 15.66 -19.15 -1.11
N ASP A 297 16.20 -19.72 -2.19
CA ASP A 297 16.91 -21.02 -2.17
C ASP A 297 18.16 -20.97 -1.28
N GLU A 298 18.97 -19.93 -1.42
CA GLU A 298 20.17 -19.76 -0.61
C GLU A 298 19.82 -19.56 0.87
N ILE A 299 18.81 -18.74 1.20
CA ILE A 299 18.36 -18.51 2.57
C ILE A 299 17.83 -19.80 3.21
N ASN A 300 17.06 -20.60 2.47
CA ASN A 300 16.56 -21.88 2.97
C ASN A 300 17.72 -22.89 3.16
N THR A 301 18.76 -22.83 2.34
CA THR A 301 19.97 -23.67 2.46
C THR A 301 20.80 -23.35 3.70
N ILE A 302 20.81 -22.09 4.18
CA ILE A 302 21.46 -21.71 5.45
C ILE A 302 20.93 -22.56 6.63
N GLY A 303 19.65 -22.96 6.56
CA GLY A 303 18.93 -23.68 7.62
C GLY A 303 18.46 -22.76 8.75
N ASP A 304 17.47 -23.21 9.52
CA ASP A 304 16.81 -22.45 10.60
C ASP A 304 16.11 -21.14 10.17
N TYR A 305 16.15 -20.75 8.90
CA TYR A 305 15.22 -19.79 8.30
C TYR A 305 14.18 -20.51 7.48
N TYR A 306 13.07 -19.82 7.19
CA TYR A 306 12.10 -20.28 6.20
C TYR A 306 11.66 -19.10 5.34
N ALA A 307 12.25 -19.01 4.15
CA ALA A 307 11.87 -18.07 3.11
C ALA A 307 10.79 -18.74 2.24
N TYR A 308 9.54 -18.33 2.44
CA TYR A 308 8.35 -19.00 1.91
C TYR A 308 7.89 -18.44 0.56
N SER A 309 7.08 -19.23 -0.16
CA SER A 309 6.55 -18.91 -1.49
C SER A 309 5.22 -19.64 -1.77
N LYS A 310 5.01 -20.06 -3.02
CA LYS A 310 3.82 -20.73 -3.55
C LYS A 310 3.43 -22.01 -2.83
N GLU A 311 4.32 -22.65 -2.07
CA GLU A 311 3.99 -23.83 -1.28
C GLU A 311 2.95 -23.54 -0.17
N LEU A 312 2.71 -22.26 0.15
CA LEU A 312 1.64 -21.84 1.06
C LEU A 312 0.24 -21.84 0.41
N ILE A 313 0.14 -21.91 -0.92
CA ILE A 313 -1.15 -21.85 -1.63
C ILE A 313 -2.03 -23.00 -1.16
N ASN A 314 -3.20 -22.65 -0.61
CA ASN A 314 -4.21 -23.59 -0.11
C ASN A 314 -5.50 -23.58 -0.94
N GLY A 315 -5.60 -22.68 -1.93
CA GLY A 315 -6.75 -22.55 -2.82
C GLY A 315 -7.95 -21.82 -2.19
N ASP A 316 -7.78 -21.22 -1.01
CA ASP A 316 -8.81 -20.48 -0.30
C ASP A 316 -8.25 -19.16 0.27
N SER A 317 -7.88 -19.11 1.56
CA SER A 317 -7.29 -17.92 2.20
C SER A 317 -5.91 -17.55 1.66
N ILE A 318 -5.24 -18.46 0.94
CA ILE A 318 -4.08 -18.20 0.11
C ILE A 318 -4.39 -18.80 -1.27
N PHE A 319 -5.03 -18.01 -2.12
CA PHE A 319 -5.43 -18.44 -3.45
C PHE A 319 -4.26 -18.43 -4.43
N ASP A 320 -3.42 -17.40 -4.35
CA ASP A 320 -2.17 -17.29 -5.12
C ASP A 320 -1.11 -16.50 -4.33
N PHE A 321 0.13 -16.48 -4.82
CA PHE A 321 1.26 -15.86 -4.14
C PHE A 321 2.15 -15.05 -5.10
N ASP A 322 2.39 -13.78 -4.74
CA ASP A 322 3.36 -12.90 -5.37
C ASP A 322 4.79 -13.30 -4.95
N ILE A 323 5.41 -14.09 -5.82
CA ILE A 323 6.76 -14.64 -5.63
C ILE A 323 7.87 -13.59 -5.62
N THR A 324 7.59 -12.33 -5.98
CA THR A 324 8.57 -11.24 -5.87
C THR A 324 8.78 -10.77 -4.43
N LYS A 325 7.91 -11.18 -3.49
CA LYS A 325 8.09 -10.86 -2.06
C LYS A 325 9.05 -11.84 -1.42
N LEU A 326 10.20 -11.33 -0.96
CA LEU A 326 11.18 -12.09 -0.19
C LEU A 326 10.88 -11.96 1.31
N SER A 327 9.92 -12.75 1.77
CA SER A 327 9.57 -12.85 3.18
C SER A 327 10.30 -14.02 3.84
N VAL A 328 10.91 -13.78 5.00
CA VAL A 328 11.73 -14.77 5.72
C VAL A 328 11.25 -14.89 7.16
N TYR A 329 10.83 -16.09 7.54
CA TYR A 329 10.52 -16.41 8.93
C TYR A 329 11.80 -16.58 9.74
N THR A 330 11.95 -15.82 10.83
CA THR A 330 13.20 -15.75 11.61
C THR A 330 13.11 -16.41 12.98
N ARG A 331 11.92 -16.75 13.48
CA ARG A 331 11.79 -17.26 14.87
C ARG A 331 12.47 -18.60 15.08
N SER A 332 12.70 -19.37 14.01
CA SER A 332 13.42 -20.64 14.07
C SER A 332 14.89 -20.48 14.48
N ILE A 333 15.51 -19.31 14.29
CA ILE A 333 16.81 -18.96 14.89
C ILE A 333 16.70 -18.33 16.30
N GLY A 334 15.48 -18.17 16.84
CA GLY A 334 15.23 -17.59 18.16
C GLY A 334 15.13 -16.07 18.22
N LEU A 335 15.07 -15.40 17.06
CA LEU A 335 14.98 -13.94 16.93
C LEU A 335 13.65 -13.52 16.26
N ALA A 336 13.06 -12.42 16.74
CA ALA A 336 12.01 -11.72 16.02
C ALA A 336 12.56 -11.13 14.72
N GLY A 337 11.69 -10.90 13.73
CA GLY A 337 12.06 -10.22 12.50
C GLY A 337 12.66 -8.85 12.78
N ILE A 338 12.08 -8.09 13.73
CA ILE A 338 12.59 -6.77 14.15
C ILE A 338 14.00 -6.86 14.74
N GLU A 339 14.32 -7.92 15.50
CA GLU A 339 15.67 -8.11 16.06
C GLU A 339 16.68 -8.40 14.93
N VAL A 340 16.29 -9.19 13.91
CA VAL A 340 17.14 -9.44 12.74
C VAL A 340 17.30 -8.17 11.89
N TYR A 341 16.22 -7.41 11.71
CA TYR A 341 16.23 -6.12 11.02
C TYR A 341 17.22 -5.15 11.65
N ASP A 342 17.20 -5.01 12.98
CA ASP A 342 18.11 -4.10 13.70
C ASP A 342 19.57 -4.53 13.52
N ILE A 343 19.87 -5.83 13.61
CA ILE A 343 21.24 -6.35 13.38
C ILE A 343 21.69 -6.10 11.93
N LEU A 344 20.84 -6.38 10.93
CA LEU A 344 21.14 -6.10 9.52
C LEU A 344 21.45 -4.62 9.29
N ARG A 345 20.68 -3.72 9.90
CA ARG A 345 20.84 -2.28 9.75
C ARG A 345 22.09 -1.78 10.49
N ASP A 346 22.28 -2.16 11.75
CA ASP A 346 23.30 -1.58 12.63
C ASP A 346 24.69 -2.22 12.46
N GLU A 347 24.77 -3.49 12.06
CA GLU A 347 26.05 -4.21 11.93
C GLU A 347 26.47 -4.48 10.49
N TYR A 348 25.50 -4.53 9.56
CA TYR A 348 25.75 -4.90 8.17
C TYR A 348 25.43 -3.80 7.16
N ASP A 349 24.91 -2.64 7.56
CA ASP A 349 24.41 -1.57 6.69
C ASP A 349 23.41 -2.06 5.63
N ILE A 350 22.53 -2.98 6.00
CA ILE A 350 21.48 -3.55 5.15
C ILE A 350 20.12 -3.11 5.67
N GLN A 351 19.48 -2.22 4.92
CA GLN A 351 18.11 -1.79 5.19
C GLN A 351 17.14 -2.72 4.45
N THR A 352 16.34 -3.47 5.20
CA THR A 352 15.20 -4.21 4.65
C THR A 352 13.92 -3.38 4.80
N GLU A 353 12.80 -3.87 4.25
CA GLU A 353 11.53 -3.13 4.29
C GLU A 353 11.00 -3.04 5.72
N PHE A 354 10.94 -4.17 6.41
CA PHE A 354 10.69 -4.22 7.85
C PHE A 354 11.05 -5.58 8.44
N GLY A 355 11.13 -5.64 9.77
CA GLY A 355 11.04 -6.88 10.55
C GLY A 355 9.90 -6.80 11.56
N ASP A 356 8.98 -7.75 11.53
CA ASP A 356 7.89 -7.86 12.51
C ASP A 356 8.24 -8.82 13.66
N ILE A 357 7.25 -9.25 14.44
CA ILE A 357 7.43 -10.17 15.57
C ILE A 357 7.91 -11.59 15.18
N ALA A 358 7.85 -11.95 13.90
CA ALA A 358 8.12 -13.28 13.38
C ALA A 358 8.86 -13.32 12.02
N ASN A 359 8.71 -12.29 11.19
CA ASN A 359 9.19 -12.27 9.81
C ASN A 359 10.01 -11.02 9.51
N LEU A 360 10.99 -11.20 8.64
CA LEU A 360 11.71 -10.14 7.94
C LEU A 360 11.17 -10.07 6.51
N LEU A 361 10.95 -8.88 5.98
CA LEU A 361 10.60 -8.67 4.58
C LEU A 361 11.69 -7.85 3.89
N ALA A 362 12.26 -8.40 2.82
CA ALA A 362 13.09 -7.67 1.88
C ALA A 362 12.28 -7.40 0.61
N TYR A 363 12.14 -6.11 0.25
CA TYR A 363 11.42 -5.71 -0.96
C TYR A 363 12.40 -5.63 -2.13
N VAL A 364 12.34 -6.60 -3.04
CA VAL A 364 13.23 -6.65 -4.21
C VAL A 364 12.56 -5.97 -5.40
N SER A 365 13.33 -5.13 -6.09
CA SER A 365 12.87 -4.31 -7.21
C SER A 365 13.85 -4.37 -8.38
N VAL A 366 13.48 -3.75 -9.50
CA VAL A 366 14.37 -3.66 -10.68
C VAL A 366 15.68 -2.88 -10.40
N GLY A 367 15.70 -2.06 -9.35
CA GLY A 367 16.88 -1.30 -8.95
C GLY A 367 17.97 -2.15 -8.29
N ASP A 368 17.62 -3.36 -7.83
CA ASP A 368 18.49 -4.20 -7.03
C ASP A 368 19.49 -4.99 -7.88
N ARG A 369 20.69 -5.18 -7.32
CA ARG A 369 21.80 -5.88 -7.98
C ARG A 369 22.00 -7.22 -7.29
N LEU A 370 22.37 -8.24 -8.07
CA LEU A 370 22.63 -9.59 -7.54
C LEU A 370 23.62 -9.58 -6.37
N LYS A 371 24.68 -8.77 -6.44
CA LYS A 371 25.66 -8.63 -5.35
C LYS A 371 25.08 -8.10 -4.03
N ASP A 372 24.03 -7.27 -4.09
CA ASP A 372 23.39 -6.74 -2.89
C ASP A 372 22.50 -7.82 -2.25
N ILE A 373 21.89 -8.67 -3.09
CA ILE A 373 21.16 -9.88 -2.66
C ILE A 373 22.12 -10.89 -2.01
N GLU A 374 23.27 -11.18 -2.63
CA GLU A 374 24.30 -12.05 -2.06
C GLU A 374 24.82 -11.52 -0.71
N ARG A 375 24.93 -10.20 -0.56
CA ARG A 375 25.30 -9.56 0.70
C ARG A 375 24.23 -9.77 1.78
N LEU A 376 22.94 -9.69 1.44
CA LEU A 376 21.83 -10.02 2.36
C LEU A 376 21.88 -11.47 2.80
N VAL A 377 22.01 -12.41 1.86
CA VAL A 377 22.12 -13.85 2.15
C VAL A 377 23.31 -14.13 3.08
N SER A 378 24.47 -13.56 2.76
CA SER A 378 25.69 -13.72 3.57
C SER A 378 25.50 -13.17 4.99
N ALA A 379 24.90 -11.99 5.13
CA ALA A 379 24.61 -11.39 6.43
C ALA A 379 23.64 -12.27 7.26
N LEU A 380 22.58 -12.81 6.64
CA LEU A 380 21.66 -13.71 7.33
C LEU A 380 22.36 -15.00 7.83
N ALA A 381 23.30 -15.53 7.06
CA ALA A 381 24.11 -16.69 7.46
C ALA A 381 24.99 -16.38 8.67
N GLU A 382 25.62 -15.20 8.69
CA GLU A 382 26.40 -14.74 9.85
C GLU A 382 25.54 -14.48 11.08
N ILE A 383 24.37 -13.86 10.89
CA ILE A 383 23.43 -13.59 11.98
C ILE A 383 23.00 -14.90 12.63
N ARG A 384 22.66 -15.90 11.83
CA ARG A 384 22.36 -17.24 12.34
C ARG A 384 23.54 -17.82 13.13
N ARG A 385 24.77 -17.69 12.63
CA ARG A 385 25.97 -18.24 13.30
C ARG A 385 26.24 -17.55 14.64
N ASN A 386 26.08 -16.23 14.71
CA ASN A 386 26.53 -15.43 15.84
C ASN A 386 25.43 -15.17 16.89
N TYR A 387 24.17 -15.07 16.46
CA TYR A 387 23.05 -14.60 17.30
C TYR A 387 21.94 -15.63 17.55
N ARG A 388 22.04 -16.85 17.01
CA ARG A 388 21.00 -17.87 17.20
C ARG A 388 20.78 -18.20 18.69
N GLN A 389 19.50 -18.22 19.08
CA GLN A 389 19.05 -18.54 20.44
C GLN A 389 18.15 -19.77 20.40
N THR A 390 18.34 -20.71 21.33
CA THR A 390 17.50 -21.92 21.45
C THR A 390 16.48 -21.78 22.60
N GLY A 391 15.25 -22.25 22.40
CA GLY A 391 14.24 -22.37 23.47
C GLY A 391 13.50 -21.10 23.89
N ARG A 392 13.63 -19.98 23.14
CA ARG A 392 12.92 -18.73 23.45
C ARG A 392 11.42 -18.84 23.12
N LYS A 393 10.57 -18.89 24.15
CA LYS A 393 9.11 -18.79 23.97
C LYS A 393 8.75 -17.36 23.55
N MET A 394 8.14 -17.20 22.37
CA MET A 394 7.54 -15.95 21.95
C MET A 394 6.04 -16.17 21.76
N LEU A 395 5.23 -15.15 22.08
CA LEU A 395 3.77 -15.26 21.96
C LEU A 395 3.39 -15.61 20.52
N LYS A 396 2.37 -16.44 20.37
CA LYS A 396 1.66 -16.55 19.10
C LYS A 396 0.86 -15.26 18.97
N ALA A 397 1.05 -14.53 17.88
CA ALA A 397 0.05 -13.53 17.53
C ALA A 397 -1.20 -14.28 17.10
N GLU A 398 -2.37 -13.77 17.44
CA GLU A 398 -3.64 -14.13 16.81
C GLU A 398 -4.33 -12.83 16.47
N TYR A 399 -5.10 -12.84 15.38
CA TYR A 399 -5.87 -11.68 15.00
C TYR A 399 -7.02 -11.49 15.99
N ILE A 400 -7.06 -10.33 16.66
CA ILE A 400 -8.13 -10.03 17.60
C ILE A 400 -9.32 -9.51 16.79
N ASN A 401 -10.44 -10.24 16.82
CA ASN A 401 -11.68 -9.80 16.19
C ASN A 401 -12.18 -8.53 16.88
N PRO A 402 -12.33 -7.40 16.16
CA PRO A 402 -12.83 -6.18 16.77
C PRO A 402 -14.32 -6.31 17.09
N GLN A 403 -14.76 -5.61 18.13
CA GLN A 403 -16.17 -5.38 18.41
C GLN A 403 -16.52 -3.95 17.99
N VAL A 404 -17.10 -3.78 16.81
CA VAL A 404 -17.51 -2.46 16.28
C VAL A 404 -18.81 -2.04 16.96
N ILE A 405 -18.77 -0.94 17.70
CA ILE A 405 -19.93 -0.38 18.44
C ILE A 405 -20.63 0.70 17.62
N CYS A 406 -19.88 1.55 16.92
CA CYS A 406 -20.40 2.58 16.04
C CYS A 406 -19.44 2.87 14.88
N GLY A 407 -19.89 3.69 13.92
CA GLY A 407 -19.06 4.05 12.76
C GLY A 407 -17.83 4.88 13.16
N PRO A 408 -16.71 4.76 12.43
CA PRO A 408 -15.45 5.41 12.81
C PRO A 408 -15.55 6.94 12.83
N GLN A 409 -16.36 7.54 11.95
CA GLN A 409 -16.63 8.98 11.96
C GLN A 409 -17.31 9.42 13.26
N GLU A 410 -18.30 8.66 13.74
CA GLU A 410 -19.05 9.00 14.94
C GLU A 410 -18.15 8.98 16.17
N ALA A 411 -17.35 7.93 16.35
CA ALA A 411 -16.42 7.82 17.45
C ALA A 411 -15.29 8.86 17.40
N PHE A 412 -14.75 9.14 16.21
CA PHE A 412 -13.65 10.09 16.05
C PHE A 412 -14.05 11.53 16.42
N TYR A 413 -15.29 11.92 16.11
CA TYR A 413 -15.82 13.26 16.39
C TYR A 413 -16.69 13.35 17.64
N SER A 414 -16.77 12.27 18.45
CA SER A 414 -17.58 12.26 19.67
C SER A 414 -16.99 13.18 20.74
N GLU A 415 -17.79 13.45 21.77
CA GLU A 415 -17.19 13.87 23.04
C GLU A 415 -16.28 12.76 23.57
N LYS A 416 -15.04 13.14 23.94
CA LYS A 416 -14.00 12.21 24.36
C LYS A 416 -13.48 12.50 25.76
N GLU A 417 -13.02 11.45 26.43
CA GLU A 417 -12.21 11.56 27.64
C GLU A 417 -10.92 10.76 27.49
N SER A 418 -9.84 11.27 28.08
CA SER A 418 -8.52 10.63 28.07
C SER A 418 -8.33 9.84 29.36
N LEU A 419 -8.16 8.53 29.25
CA LEU A 419 -8.01 7.62 30.40
C LEU A 419 -6.68 6.89 30.36
N PRO A 420 -6.07 6.55 31.52
CA PRO A 420 -4.95 5.62 31.56
C PRO A 420 -5.30 4.33 30.81
N ILE A 421 -4.38 3.79 30.03
CA ILE A 421 -4.65 2.64 29.15
C ILE A 421 -5.29 1.46 29.89
N ASP A 422 -4.85 1.20 31.13
CA ASP A 422 -5.37 0.10 31.96
C ASP A 422 -6.84 0.29 32.41
N GLN A 423 -7.38 1.51 32.31
CA GLN A 423 -8.77 1.86 32.65
C GLN A 423 -9.68 1.93 31.43
N THR A 424 -9.18 1.59 30.24
CA THR A 424 -9.93 1.73 28.99
C THR A 424 -10.69 0.47 28.58
N VAL A 425 -10.48 -0.66 29.27
CA VAL A 425 -11.17 -1.93 28.99
C VAL A 425 -12.68 -1.74 29.08
N GLY A 426 -13.39 -2.21 28.06
CA GLY A 426 -14.84 -2.10 27.93
C GLY A 426 -15.34 -0.79 27.35
N ARG A 427 -14.48 0.23 27.19
CA ARG A 427 -14.81 1.52 26.58
C ARG A 427 -14.72 1.46 25.06
N VAL A 428 -15.30 2.45 24.38
CA VAL A 428 -15.22 2.60 22.91
C VAL A 428 -14.07 3.54 22.57
N CYS A 429 -13.12 3.08 21.78
CA CYS A 429 -11.98 3.87 21.33
C CYS A 429 -12.44 4.99 20.40
N SER A 430 -11.90 6.20 20.55
CA SER A 430 -12.17 7.34 19.65
C SER A 430 -10.97 7.72 18.79
N GLU A 431 -9.87 6.97 18.85
CA GLU A 431 -8.65 7.20 18.09
C GLU A 431 -8.08 5.92 17.49
N PHE A 432 -6.99 6.03 16.74
CA PHE A 432 -6.28 4.87 16.20
C PHE A 432 -5.23 4.37 17.16
N VAL A 433 -5.07 3.05 17.30
CA VAL A 433 -3.85 2.44 17.83
C VAL A 433 -3.31 1.50 16.77
N MET A 434 -2.13 1.81 16.23
CA MET A 434 -1.47 1.02 15.19
C MET A 434 -0.16 0.45 15.72
N CYS A 435 0.17 -0.75 15.28
CA CYS A 435 1.48 -1.36 15.50
C CYS A 435 2.31 -1.31 14.22
N TYR A 436 3.51 -0.73 14.31
CA TYR A 436 4.49 -0.70 13.23
C TYR A 436 5.77 -1.44 13.64
N PRO A 437 6.30 -2.32 12.78
CA PRO A 437 5.74 -2.75 11.48
C PRO A 437 4.64 -3.83 11.62
N PRO A 438 3.80 -4.06 10.58
CA PRO A 438 3.79 -3.37 9.28
C PRO A 438 2.92 -2.10 9.24
N GLY A 439 2.30 -1.68 10.34
CA GLY A 439 1.45 -0.46 10.39
C GLY A 439 -0.05 -0.74 10.26
N ILE A 440 -0.51 -1.90 10.74
CA ILE A 440 -1.93 -2.27 10.72
C ILE A 440 -2.62 -1.76 12.01
N PRO A 441 -3.88 -1.30 11.92
CA PRO A 441 -4.67 -0.94 13.11
C PRO A 441 -4.87 -2.14 14.05
N ILE A 442 -4.46 -1.97 15.31
CA ILE A 442 -4.89 -2.83 16.42
C ILE A 442 -6.30 -2.38 16.85
N LEU A 443 -6.48 -1.07 17.00
CA LEU A 443 -7.75 -0.40 17.30
C LEU A 443 -8.02 0.70 16.28
N ALA A 444 -9.28 0.80 15.87
CA ALA A 444 -9.83 1.91 15.13
C ALA A 444 -10.92 2.63 15.95
N PRO A 445 -11.21 3.92 15.66
CA PRO A 445 -12.34 4.60 16.26
C PRO A 445 -13.65 3.82 16.07
N GLY A 446 -14.44 3.71 17.13
CA GLY A 446 -15.72 2.99 17.15
C GLY A 446 -15.63 1.56 17.64
N GLU A 447 -14.41 1.06 17.88
CA GLU A 447 -14.18 -0.30 18.40
C GLU A 447 -14.12 -0.33 19.92
N LYS A 448 -14.67 -1.40 20.50
CA LYS A 448 -14.55 -1.65 21.94
C LYS A 448 -13.16 -2.16 22.30
N ILE A 449 -12.58 -1.57 23.33
CA ILE A 449 -11.28 -1.98 23.86
C ILE A 449 -11.46 -3.21 24.75
N THR A 450 -10.72 -4.29 24.47
CA THR A 450 -10.73 -5.53 25.25
C THR A 450 -9.40 -5.79 25.95
N GLU A 451 -9.37 -6.69 26.92
CA GLU A 451 -8.13 -7.03 27.63
C GLU A 451 -7.12 -7.70 26.68
N GLU A 452 -7.56 -8.53 25.74
CA GLU A 452 -6.66 -9.15 24.75
C GLU A 452 -5.94 -8.09 23.91
N ILE A 453 -6.64 -7.02 23.54
CA ILE A 453 -6.08 -5.90 22.77
C ILE A 453 -4.98 -5.20 23.56
N LEU A 454 -5.21 -4.90 24.85
CA LEU A 454 -4.21 -4.26 25.69
C LEU A 454 -3.00 -5.15 25.91
N GLN A 455 -3.20 -6.47 26.08
CA GLN A 455 -2.09 -7.43 26.18
C GLN A 455 -1.24 -7.46 24.90
N TYR A 456 -1.87 -7.42 23.73
CA TYR A 456 -1.15 -7.36 22.45
C TYR A 456 -0.34 -6.06 22.30
N ILE A 457 -0.92 -4.90 22.63
CA ILE A 457 -0.21 -3.60 22.61
C ILE A 457 1.03 -3.65 23.51
N ARG A 458 0.90 -4.15 24.75
CA ARG A 458 2.02 -4.26 25.69
C ARG A 458 3.10 -5.20 25.16
N TYR A 459 2.71 -6.34 24.58
CA TYR A 459 3.65 -7.30 24.00
C TYR A 459 4.42 -6.71 22.83
N ALA A 460 3.74 -6.07 21.88
CA ALA A 460 4.36 -5.47 20.71
C ALA A 460 5.37 -4.37 21.11
N LYS A 461 4.99 -3.49 22.05
CA LYS A 461 5.91 -2.48 22.61
C LYS A 461 7.15 -3.11 23.25
N LYS A 462 6.99 -4.18 24.04
CA LYS A 462 8.11 -4.89 24.68
C LYS A 462 9.07 -5.51 23.65
N LYS A 463 8.58 -5.83 22.45
CA LYS A 463 9.37 -6.39 21.35
C LYS A 463 10.02 -5.35 20.45
N GLY A 464 9.84 -4.05 20.73
CA GLY A 464 10.45 -2.97 19.96
C GLY A 464 9.56 -2.44 18.83
N CYS A 465 8.33 -2.93 18.68
CA CYS A 465 7.38 -2.35 17.72
C CYS A 465 7.00 -0.93 18.15
N SER A 466 6.99 -0.01 17.19
CA SER A 466 6.52 1.36 17.39
C SER A 466 5.00 1.37 17.38
N MET A 467 4.40 2.12 18.30
CA MET A 467 2.97 2.34 18.29
C MET A 467 2.66 3.75 17.81
N THR A 468 1.72 3.89 16.89
CA THR A 468 1.36 5.19 16.31
C THR A 468 -0.16 5.33 16.23
N GLY A 469 -0.66 6.57 16.10
CA GLY A 469 -2.09 6.85 15.98
C GLY A 469 -2.67 7.65 17.14
N PRO A 470 -2.43 7.27 18.42
CA PRO A 470 -3.01 7.97 19.56
C PRO A 470 -2.49 9.39 19.72
N GLU A 471 -3.26 10.23 20.41
CA GLU A 471 -2.84 11.57 20.81
C GLU A 471 -1.63 11.53 21.78
N ASP A 472 -1.59 10.57 22.71
CA ASP A 472 -0.39 10.29 23.51
C ASP A 472 0.53 9.30 22.79
N MET A 473 1.62 9.81 22.21
CA MET A 473 2.62 9.01 21.48
C MET A 473 3.27 7.92 22.36
N ASN A 474 3.24 8.04 23.68
CA ASN A 474 3.80 7.02 24.58
C ASN A 474 2.79 5.91 24.91
N ILE A 475 1.53 6.03 24.51
CA ILE A 475 0.43 5.12 24.83
C ILE A 475 0.38 4.83 26.33
N ARG A 476 0.34 5.90 27.13
CA ARG A 476 -0.01 5.82 28.56
C ARG A 476 -1.48 6.11 28.77
N PHE A 477 -2.04 6.97 27.91
CA PHE A 477 -3.46 7.31 27.88
C PHE A 477 -4.06 6.98 26.52
N LEU A 478 -5.34 6.65 26.50
CA LEU A 478 -6.15 6.54 25.29
C LEU A 478 -7.39 7.41 25.39
N ASN A 479 -7.77 8.03 24.28
CA ASN A 479 -9.04 8.69 24.12
C ASN A 479 -10.16 7.68 23.87
N VAL A 480 -11.23 7.79 24.66
CA VAL A 480 -12.44 6.97 24.55
C VAL A 480 -13.67 7.85 24.48
N MET A 481 -14.76 7.32 23.92
CA MET A 481 -16.06 7.98 23.92
C MET A 481 -16.59 8.10 25.36
N LYS A 482 -17.12 9.29 25.70
CA LYS A 482 -17.74 9.55 27.01
C LYS A 482 -19.03 8.76 27.22
#